data_AF-A0A453MLK9-F1
#
_entry.id   AF-A0A453MLK9-F1
#
_cell.length_a   1.000
_cell.length_b   1.000
_cell.length_c   1.000
_cell.angle_alpha   90.00
_cell.angle_beta   90.00
_cell.angle_gamma   90.00
#
_symmetry.space_group_name_H-M   'P 1'
#
loop_
_entity.id
_entity.type
_entity.pdbx_description
1 polymer ?
#
loop_
_entity_poly.entity_id
_entity_poly.type
_entity_poly.pdbx_seq_one_letter_code
_entity_poly.pdbx_strand_id
1 'polypeptide(L)'
;MIEKYGLDKNTFLTQLYEVRGKWAKPYFMGVFCAKMTSTQQSESTNHLLKAYVPPGYPMHLFIRQYEKMQFDRDSEESYQEKRTKL
;
A
#
# COMPACT_ATOMS: atom_id res chain seq x y z
N MET A 1 0.42 -21.74 -12.48
CA MET A 1 1.69 -21.54 -13.21
C MET A 1 2.34 -22.88 -13.50
N ILE A 2 2.59 -23.70 -12.47
CA ILE A 2 3.12 -25.06 -12.66
C ILE A 2 2.22 -25.93 -13.56
N GLU A 3 0.94 -26.08 -13.23
CA GLU A 3 -0.01 -26.85 -14.04
C GLU A 3 -0.23 -26.24 -15.43
N LYS A 4 -0.44 -24.91 -15.49
CA LYS A 4 -0.70 -24.17 -16.73
C LYS A 4 0.38 -24.40 -17.81
N TYR A 5 1.62 -24.60 -17.41
CA TYR A 5 2.75 -24.77 -18.31
C TYR A 5 3.33 -26.20 -18.30
N GLY A 6 2.68 -27.16 -17.64
CA GLY A 6 3.16 -28.55 -17.56
C GLY A 6 4.54 -28.69 -16.91
N LEU A 7 4.83 -27.85 -15.89
CA LEU A 7 6.12 -27.80 -15.19
C LEU A 7 6.15 -28.70 -13.95
N ASP A 8 5.13 -29.53 -13.75
CA ASP A 8 4.96 -30.43 -12.61
C ASP A 8 6.11 -31.43 -12.43
N LYS A 9 6.77 -31.83 -13.52
CA LYS A 9 7.94 -32.71 -13.50
C LYS A 9 9.22 -32.03 -13.01
N ASN A 10 9.24 -30.70 -12.97
CA ASN A 10 10.39 -29.94 -12.50
C ASN A 10 10.22 -29.65 -11.00
N THR A 11 10.85 -30.49 -10.18
CA THR A 11 10.82 -30.40 -8.72
C THR A 11 11.34 -29.07 -8.21
N PHE A 12 12.38 -28.52 -8.83
CA PHE A 12 12.95 -27.22 -8.45
C PHE A 12 11.94 -26.08 -8.65
N LEU A 13 11.32 -26.01 -9.83
CA LEU A 13 10.32 -24.98 -10.12
C LEU A 13 9.07 -25.12 -9.25
N THR A 14 8.66 -26.36 -8.97
CA THR A 14 7.52 -26.65 -8.10
C THR A 14 7.78 -26.15 -6.68
N GLN A 15 8.91 -26.53 -6.07
CA GLN A 15 9.30 -26.06 -4.73
C GLN A 15 9.45 -24.55 -4.66
N LEU A 16 10.10 -23.94 -5.67
CA LEU A 16 10.26 -22.49 -5.75
C LEU A 16 8.90 -21.77 -5.83
N TYR A 17 7.97 -22.33 -6.60
CA TYR A 17 6.62 -21.79 -6.72
C TYR A 17 5.83 -21.93 -5.42
N GLU A 18 5.95 -23.03 -4.67
CA GLU A 18 5.25 -23.18 -3.37
C GLU A 18 5.69 -22.14 -2.35
N VAL A 19 6.99 -21.85 -2.26
CA VAL A 19 7.51 -20.87 -1.30
C VAL A 19 7.41 -19.42 -1.76
N ARG A 20 6.75 -19.14 -2.90
CA ARG A 20 6.61 -17.78 -3.48
C ARG A 20 6.04 -16.75 -2.50
N GLY A 21 5.18 -17.16 -1.57
CA GLY A 21 4.67 -16.27 -0.53
C GLY A 21 5.76 -15.64 0.36
N LYS A 22 6.93 -16.28 0.46
CA LYS A 22 8.05 -15.84 1.31
C LYS A 22 9.02 -14.89 0.61
N TRP A 23 9.01 -14.80 -0.72
CA TRP A 23 10.00 -14.01 -1.47
C TRP A 23 9.43 -13.15 -2.61
N ALA A 24 8.28 -13.53 -3.17
CA ALA A 24 7.70 -12.78 -4.26
C ALA A 24 6.86 -11.62 -3.71
N LYS A 25 7.33 -10.39 -3.98
CA LYS A 25 6.69 -9.12 -3.59
C LYS A 25 5.15 -9.08 -3.77
N PRO A 26 4.56 -9.62 -4.86
CA PRO A 26 3.10 -9.64 -5.03
C PRO A 26 2.32 -10.34 -3.91
N TYR A 27 2.95 -11.28 -3.21
CA TYR A 27 2.30 -12.10 -2.18
C TYR A 27 2.55 -11.57 -0.76
N PHE A 28 3.37 -10.53 -0.58
CA PHE A 28 3.70 -9.98 0.75
C PHE A 28 2.55 -9.21 1.40
N MET A 29 1.72 -8.54 0.61
CA MET A 29 0.72 -7.60 1.13
C MET A 29 -0.73 -8.02 0.90
N GLY A 30 -0.99 -9.24 0.38
CA GLY A 30 -2.34 -9.69 0.00
C GLY A 30 -3.00 -8.88 -1.14
N VAL A 31 -2.49 -7.68 -1.42
CA VAL A 31 -2.90 -6.75 -2.47
C VAL A 31 -1.71 -6.53 -3.40
N PHE A 32 -1.86 -6.95 -4.66
CA PHE A 32 -0.85 -6.75 -5.69
C PHE A 32 -1.10 -5.44 -6.43
N CYS A 33 -0.34 -4.40 -6.10
CA CYS A 33 -0.40 -3.11 -6.80
C CYS A 33 0.61 -3.09 -7.96
N ALA A 34 0.27 -3.73 -9.08
CA ALA A 34 1.15 -3.94 -10.24
C ALA A 34 1.82 -2.68 -10.85
N LYS A 35 1.29 -1.48 -10.54
CA LYS A 35 1.76 -0.20 -11.07
C LYS A 35 2.27 0.78 -10.00
N MET A 36 2.31 0.36 -8.73
CA MET A 36 2.69 1.26 -7.65
C MET A 36 4.16 1.05 -7.32
N THR A 37 5.00 1.98 -7.77
CA THR A 37 6.40 2.02 -7.34
C THR A 37 6.40 2.38 -5.86
N SER A 38 7.15 1.64 -5.02
CA SER A 38 7.15 1.82 -3.55
C SER A 38 7.36 3.27 -3.11
N THR A 39 8.04 4.08 -3.91
CA THR A 39 8.32 5.50 -3.63
C THR A 39 7.11 6.39 -3.91
N GLN A 40 6.27 6.06 -4.89
CA GLN A 40 5.17 6.89 -5.35
C GLN A 40 4.08 7.06 -4.27
N GLN A 41 3.85 6.00 -3.49
CA GLN A 41 2.95 6.07 -2.32
C GLN A 41 3.54 6.96 -1.23
N SER A 42 4.83 6.82 -0.91
CA SER A 42 5.49 7.67 0.09
C SER A 42 5.61 9.13 -0.38
N GLU A 43 5.84 9.38 -1.66
CA GLU A 43 5.94 10.72 -2.25
C GLU A 43 4.60 11.45 -2.19
N SER A 44 3.51 10.77 -2.59
CA SER A 44 2.16 11.32 -2.49
C SER A 44 1.76 11.59 -1.04
N THR A 45 2.02 10.64 -0.14
CA THR A 45 1.75 10.81 1.30
C THR A 45 2.56 11.96 1.87
N ASN A 46 3.85 12.06 1.52
CA ASN A 46 4.73 13.12 2.00
C ASN A 46 4.34 14.49 1.43
N HIS A 47 3.83 14.55 0.20
CA HIS A 47 3.30 15.78 -0.38
C HIS A 47 2.07 16.28 0.38
N LEU A 48 1.13 15.38 0.69
CA LEU A 48 -0.03 15.70 1.53
C LEU A 48 0.41 16.18 2.93
N LEU A 49 1.33 15.44 3.56
CA LEU A 49 1.75 15.69 4.93
C LEU A 49 2.46 17.04 5.08
N LYS A 50 3.19 17.50 4.06
CA LYS A 50 3.77 18.85 4.02
C LYS A 50 2.73 19.99 4.09
N ALA A 51 1.47 19.74 3.72
CA ALA A 51 0.41 20.73 3.88
C ALA A 51 -0.04 20.89 5.34
N TYR A 52 0.16 19.87 6.17
CA TYR A 52 -0.24 19.86 7.58
C TYR A 52 0.92 20.13 8.54
N VAL A 53 2.13 19.72 8.18
CA VAL A 53 3.30 19.75 9.07
C VAL A 53 4.47 20.51 8.43
N PRO A 54 4.79 21.71 8.94
CA PRO A 54 5.99 22.44 8.56
C PRO A 54 7.29 21.70 8.96
N PRO A 55 8.41 21.94 8.24
CA PRO A 55 9.71 21.43 8.64
C PRO A 55 10.09 21.87 10.06
N GLY A 56 10.70 20.97 10.83
CA GLY A 56 11.19 21.28 12.18
C GLY A 56 10.13 21.23 13.28
N TYR A 57 8.93 20.71 13.01
CA TYR A 57 7.91 20.51 14.03
C TYR A 57 8.36 19.51 15.11
N PRO A 58 8.20 19.84 16.40
CA PRO A 58 8.36 18.88 17.49
C PRO A 58 7.46 17.66 17.31
N MET A 59 7.94 16.47 17.69
CA MET A 59 7.23 15.19 17.48
C MET A 59 5.80 15.18 18.05
N HIS A 60 5.56 15.81 19.20
CA HIS A 60 4.23 15.87 19.80
C HIS A 60 3.23 16.69 18.97
N LEU A 61 3.70 17.72 18.25
CA LEU A 61 2.85 18.50 17.33
C LEU A 61 2.68 17.78 15.99
N PHE A 62 3.71 17.07 15.54
CA PHE A 62 3.61 16.19 14.36
C PHE A 62 2.47 15.19 14.55
N ILE A 63 2.41 14.50 15.69
CA ILE A 63 1.37 13.48 15.97
C ILE A 63 -0.02 14.10 15.93
N ARG A 64 -0.24 15.25 16.59
CA ARG A 64 -1.55 15.93 16.58
C ARG A 64 -2.00 16.34 15.18
N GLN A 65 -1.08 16.86 14.37
CA GLN A 65 -1.41 17.25 12.99
C GLN A 65 -1.63 16.04 12.08
N TYR A 66 -0.91 14.96 12.32
CA TYR A 66 -1.10 13.69 11.61
C TYR A 66 -2.47 13.08 11.91
N GLU A 67 -2.89 13.05 13.18
CA GLU A 67 -4.23 12.60 13.59
C GLU A 67 -5.33 13.44 12.94
N LYS A 68 -5.16 14.76 12.89
CA LYS A 68 -6.08 15.66 12.21
C LYS A 68 -6.17 15.36 10.71
N MET A 69 -5.03 15.20 10.04
CA MET A 69 -4.98 14.87 8.61
C MET A 69 -5.74 13.56 8.31
N GLN A 70 -5.57 12.54 9.16
CA GLN A 70 -6.30 11.27 9.03
C GLN A 70 -7.81 11.46 9.17
N PHE A 71 -8.25 12.22 10.20
CA PHE A 71 -9.66 12.51 10.39
C PHE A 71 -10.29 13.26 9.20
N ASP A 72 -9.63 14.30 8.71
CA ASP A 72 -10.10 15.10 7.58
C ASP A 72 -10.26 14.21 6.33
N ARG A 73 -9.29 13.31 6.09
CA ARG A 73 -9.33 12.36 4.97
C ARG A 73 -10.46 11.33 5.09
N ASP A 74 -10.64 10.73 6.26
CA ASP A 74 -11.71 9.76 6.51
C ASP A 74 -13.10 10.42 6.34
N SER A 75 -13.22 11.68 6.75
CA SER A 75 -14.45 12.46 6.60
C SER A 75 -14.78 12.72 5.12
N GLU A 76 -13.77 13.06 4.32
CA GLU A 76 -13.92 13.29 2.87
C GLU A 76 -14.25 11.98 2.15
N GLU A 77 -13.55 10.87 2.45
CA GLU A 77 -13.86 9.55 1.89
C GLU A 77 -15.30 9.13 2.21
N SER A 78 -15.75 9.30 3.46
CA SER A 78 -17.13 9.03 3.86
C SER A 78 -18.15 9.89 3.11
N TYR A 79 -17.84 11.17 2.91
CA TYR A 79 -18.69 12.08 2.15
C TYR A 79 -18.79 11.67 0.68
N GLN A 80 -17.67 11.36 0.04
CA GLN A 80 -17.64 10.91 -1.36
C GLN A 80 -18.34 9.56 -1.54
N GLU A 81 -18.19 8.63 -0.59
CA GLU A 81 -18.89 7.34 -0.62
C GLU A 81 -20.41 7.53 -0.54
N LYS A 82 -20.90 8.40 0.36
CA LYS A 82 -22.33 8.73 0.46
C LYS A 82 -22.87 9.39 -0.81
N ARG A 83 -22.05 10.16 -1.52
CA ARG A 83 -22.44 10.82 -2.79
C ARG A 83 -22.44 9.89 -4.00
N THR A 84 -21.57 8.88 -3.99
CA THR A 84 -21.34 8.00 -5.14
C THR A 84 -22.13 6.69 -5.07
N LYS A 85 -22.68 6.35 -3.90
CA LYS A 85 -23.70 5.30 -3.77
C LYS A 85 -25.01 5.76 -4.41
N LEU A 86 -25.24 5.31 -5.65
CA LEU A 86 -26.54 5.22 -6.31
C LEU A 86 -27.32 4.01 -5.77
#